data_AF-W7C0Z9-F1
#
_entry.id   AF-W7C0Z9-F1
#
_cell.length_a   1.000
_cell.length_b   1.000
_cell.length_c   1.000
_cell.angle_alpha   90.00
_cell.angle_beta   90.00
_cell.angle_gamma   90.00
#
_symmetry.space_group_name_H-M   'P 1'
#
loop_
_entity.id
_entity.type
_entity.pdbx_description
1 polymer ?
#
loop_
_entity_poly.entity_id
_entity_poly.type
_entity_poly.pdbx_seq_one_letter_code
_entity_poly.pdbx_strand_id
1 'polypeptide(L)'
;MLTDPKNTMIPVSIKKKGRELLEDGAITVFEEKTTYANMFRSVVVDDRVSYEVKHVASGNYQCDCIYFQENSICAHIYAVELEHEAHQTKMEKANFKQRILAQEATTLLSLFQENMDRHFDTFDTTAKTPLKVEYILRMQENHDKNMLTLDLKVGQDRTYVVKNIGDFLQAIKQHTSYFFTKNFSFDPNEYYFGERDIAVFNELTKINEIAKMYDTDSVYWNKSYAEEKVLIIPPSLAETILADLMGQNTICIHDDIKYSGLLFKKGTLPFSFVFRKNDNGDMYQLVMEELQQASYLESYQLLFLNGVFYRPSDAVWEQLTPLIHFHSVTENEVVQFSEAQLSEVMSYVLPSLQKSGHVQIDPSIEDRVIQQPLVSKMWISQKKRRACAKTGISLWFAGF
;
A
#
# COMPACT_ATOMS: atom_id res chain seq x y z
N MET A 1 -7.15 33.57 27.80
CA MET A 1 -7.24 32.82 26.54
C MET A 1 -6.35 31.61 26.71
N LEU A 2 -6.84 30.42 26.38
CA LEU A 2 -6.10 29.16 26.51
C LEU A 2 -5.14 29.02 25.32
N THR A 3 -3.92 28.55 25.55
CA THR A 3 -2.90 28.37 24.51
C THR A 3 -2.49 26.90 24.40
N ASP A 4 -2.29 26.46 23.15
CA ASP A 4 -1.79 25.12 22.81
C ASP A 4 -0.28 25.19 22.55
N PRO A 5 0.56 24.64 23.45
CA PRO A 5 2.01 24.61 23.31
C PRO A 5 2.49 23.97 22.01
N LYS A 6 1.73 23.02 21.45
CA LYS A 6 2.15 22.21 20.29
C LYS A 6 2.21 23.00 19.00
N ASN A 7 1.52 24.15 18.94
CA ASN A 7 1.44 24.99 17.73
C ASN A 7 2.19 26.32 17.87
N THR A 8 3.03 26.47 18.90
CA THR A 8 3.73 27.73 19.22
C THR A 8 5.24 27.52 19.29
N MET A 9 6.03 28.43 18.73
CA MET A 9 7.49 28.33 18.74
C MET A 9 8.04 28.64 20.15
N ILE A 10 8.41 27.59 20.92
CA ILE A 10 8.88 27.75 22.31
C ILE A 10 10.38 28.12 22.34
N PRO A 11 10.77 29.26 22.94
CA PRO A 11 12.18 29.65 23.14
C PRO A 11 13.02 28.61 23.88
N VAL A 12 14.29 28.48 23.49
CA VAL A 12 15.24 27.49 24.08
C VAL A 12 15.46 27.72 25.58
N SER A 13 15.45 28.98 26.04
CA SER A 13 15.57 29.34 27.45
C SER A 13 14.42 28.78 28.30
N ILE A 14 13.18 28.85 27.79
CA ILE A 14 12.00 28.30 28.45
C ILE A 14 12.07 26.77 28.51
N LYS A 15 12.50 26.13 27.42
CA LYS A 15 12.68 24.66 27.37
C LYS A 15 13.75 24.16 28.34
N LYS A 16 14.77 24.98 28.61
CA LYS A 16 15.83 24.64 29.58
C LYS A 16 15.29 24.75 31.00
N LYS A 17 14.70 25.90 31.36
CA LYS A 17 14.14 26.13 32.70
C LYS A 17 13.02 25.14 33.05
N GLY A 18 12.14 24.83 32.09
CA GLY A 18 11.07 23.85 32.33
C GLY A 18 11.58 22.41 32.53
N ARG A 19 12.73 22.05 31.96
CA ARG A 19 13.38 20.76 32.24
C ARG A 19 14.00 20.73 33.63
N GLU A 20 14.67 21.80 34.05
CA GLU A 20 15.23 21.94 35.40
C GLU A 20 14.12 21.79 36.47
N LEU A 21 12.96 22.43 36.27
CA LEU A 21 11.81 22.32 37.18
C LEU A 21 11.24 20.89 37.31
N LEU A 22 11.32 20.09 36.23
CA LEU A 22 10.91 18.69 36.25
C LEU A 22 11.92 17.81 36.98
N GLU A 23 13.22 18.04 36.75
CA GLU A 23 14.32 17.30 37.40
C GLU A 23 14.36 17.54 38.91
N ASP A 24 14.04 18.76 39.35
CA ASP A 24 13.97 19.14 40.76
C ASP A 24 12.78 18.51 41.51
N GLY A 25 11.89 17.78 40.81
CA GLY A 25 10.74 17.10 41.41
C GLY A 25 9.71 18.06 42.01
N ALA A 26 9.69 19.30 41.53
CA ALA A 26 8.91 20.40 42.12
C ALA A 26 7.46 20.46 41.65
N ILE A 27 6.96 19.41 41.00
CA ILE A 27 5.60 19.35 40.44
C ILE A 27 4.75 18.37 41.23
N THR A 28 3.57 18.82 41.64
CA THR A 28 2.53 18.00 42.27
C THR A 28 1.25 18.09 41.45
N VAL A 29 0.80 16.97 40.93
CA VAL A 29 -0.38 16.89 40.05
C VAL A 29 -1.60 16.46 40.84
N PHE A 30 -2.69 17.22 40.72
CA PHE A 30 -4.00 16.92 41.28
C PHE A 30 -5.01 16.78 40.14
N GLU A 31 -5.73 15.65 40.12
CA GLU A 31 -6.80 15.40 39.15
C GLU A 31 -8.16 15.73 39.79
N GLU A 32 -8.90 16.66 39.20
CA GLU A 32 -10.22 17.06 39.68
C GLU A 32 -11.27 16.81 38.59
N LYS A 33 -12.10 15.79 38.77
CA LYS A 33 -13.18 15.46 37.83
C LYS A 33 -14.36 16.41 38.02
N THR A 34 -14.55 17.33 37.08
CA THR A 34 -15.75 18.17 37.02
C THR A 34 -16.81 17.58 36.09
N THR A 35 -18.07 17.98 36.25
CA THR A 35 -19.22 17.44 35.52
C THR A 35 -19.20 17.72 34.01
N TYR A 36 -18.36 18.67 33.53
CA TYR A 36 -18.36 19.14 32.15
C TYR A 36 -17.01 19.01 31.42
N ALA A 37 -15.91 18.75 32.13
CA ALA A 37 -14.59 18.46 31.53
C ALA A 37 -13.65 17.79 32.54
N ASN A 38 -12.74 16.94 32.04
CA ASN A 38 -11.56 16.55 32.81
C ASN A 38 -10.60 17.74 32.83
N MET A 39 -10.59 18.46 33.96
CA MET A 39 -9.66 19.54 34.23
C MET A 39 -8.60 19.02 35.20
N PHE A 40 -7.35 19.25 34.85
CA PHE A 40 -6.23 18.83 35.64
C PHE A 40 -5.55 20.08 36.20
N ARG A 41 -5.16 20.02 37.47
CA ARG A 41 -4.50 21.10 38.18
C ARG A 41 -3.15 20.62 38.67
N SER A 42 -2.09 21.19 38.13
CA SER A 42 -0.72 20.90 38.54
C SER A 42 -0.16 22.11 39.30
N VAL A 43 0.47 21.87 40.44
CA VAL A 43 1.16 22.90 41.21
C VAL A 43 2.66 22.72 40.98
N VAL A 44 3.31 23.75 40.46
CA VAL A 44 4.76 23.80 40.19
C VAL A 44 5.40 24.76 41.17
N VAL A 45 6.39 24.29 41.93
CA VAL A 45 7.18 25.15 42.83
C VAL A 45 8.42 25.65 42.09
N ASP A 46 8.53 26.96 41.89
CA ASP A 46 9.68 27.63 41.25
C ASP A 46 10.15 28.75 42.18
N ASP A 47 11.42 28.73 42.58
CA ASP A 47 12.01 29.68 43.53
C ASP A 47 11.23 29.86 44.85
N ARG A 48 10.74 28.74 45.43
CA ARG A 48 9.93 28.69 46.68
C ARG A 48 8.54 29.36 46.58
N VAL A 49 8.10 29.70 45.36
CA VAL A 49 6.75 30.16 45.07
C VAL A 49 6.00 29.06 44.32
N SER A 50 4.77 28.78 44.72
CA SER A 50 3.90 27.81 44.05
C SER A 50 3.11 28.50 42.94
N TYR A 51 3.19 27.96 41.73
CA TYR A 51 2.41 28.38 40.56
C TYR A 51 1.41 27.29 40.19
N GLU A 52 0.17 27.69 39.92
CA GLU A 52 -0.89 26.81 39.47
C GLU A 52 -0.97 26.77 37.94
N VAL A 53 -0.84 25.58 37.39
CA VAL A 53 -1.06 25.27 35.98
C VAL A 53 -2.34 24.46 35.84
N LYS A 54 -3.35 25.05 35.20
CA LYS A 54 -4.59 24.37 34.81
C LYS A 54 -4.48 23.92 33.37
N HIS A 55 -4.92 22.70 33.08
CA HIS A 55 -5.08 22.28 31.70
C HIS A 55 -6.31 21.38 31.52
N VAL A 56 -6.82 21.39 30.30
CA VAL A 56 -7.94 20.54 29.88
C VAL A 56 -7.43 19.52 28.86
N ALA A 57 -8.13 18.39 28.74
CA ALA A 57 -7.76 17.29 27.84
C ALA A 57 -7.58 17.72 26.36
N SER A 58 -8.11 18.87 25.94
CA SER A 58 -7.94 19.43 24.60
C SER A 58 -6.58 20.09 24.33
N GLY A 59 -5.59 19.96 25.23
CA GLY A 59 -4.23 20.50 25.05
C GLY A 59 -4.07 21.99 25.39
N ASN A 60 -5.06 22.56 26.05
CA ASN A 60 -5.12 23.98 26.39
C ASN A 60 -4.64 24.22 27.83
N TYR A 61 -3.61 25.04 28.00
CA TYR A 61 -2.99 25.31 29.30
C TYR A 61 -3.21 26.75 29.76
N GLN A 62 -3.23 26.95 31.08
CA GLN A 62 -3.25 28.25 31.74
C GLN A 62 -2.37 28.20 32.98
N CYS A 63 -1.48 29.17 33.13
CA CYS A 63 -0.66 29.33 34.32
C CYS A 63 -0.97 30.67 35.00
N ASP A 64 -0.84 30.73 36.32
CA ASP A 64 -1.00 31.95 37.12
C ASP A 64 0.28 32.82 37.19
N CYS A 65 1.38 32.38 36.57
CA CYS A 65 2.63 33.13 36.58
C CYS A 65 2.58 34.39 35.69
N ILE A 66 3.30 35.43 36.12
CA ILE A 66 3.36 36.73 35.41
C ILE A 66 3.86 36.56 33.97
N TYR A 67 4.84 35.68 33.78
CA TYR A 67 5.44 35.43 32.47
C TYR A 67 4.43 34.89 31.44
N PHE A 68 3.46 34.07 31.88
CA PHE A 68 2.39 33.56 31.02
C PHE A 68 1.43 34.66 30.58
N GLN A 69 1.12 35.63 31.47
CA GLN A 69 0.23 36.75 31.14
C GLN A 69 0.78 37.61 30.00
N GLU A 70 2.11 37.69 29.85
CA GLU A 70 2.78 38.47 28.82
C GLU A 70 3.12 37.66 27.55
N ASN A 71 3.47 36.37 27.67
CA ASN A 71 4.08 35.60 26.57
C ASN A 71 3.28 34.36 26.13
N SER A 72 2.10 34.11 26.70
CA SER A 72 1.21 32.99 26.35
C SER A 72 1.79 31.58 26.57
N ILE A 73 3.05 31.43 26.96
CA ILE A 73 3.72 30.17 27.32
C ILE A 73 4.79 30.45 28.38
N CYS A 74 4.98 29.52 29.33
CA CYS A 74 5.96 29.67 30.41
C CYS A 74 6.68 28.35 30.70
N ALA A 75 7.76 28.42 31.50
CA ALA A 75 8.53 27.24 31.90
C ALA A 75 7.69 26.23 32.70
N HIS A 76 6.71 26.70 33.48
CA HIS A 76 5.82 25.85 34.28
C HIS A 76 4.88 25.01 33.40
N ILE A 77 4.29 25.61 32.35
CA ILE A 77 3.45 24.87 31.39
C ILE A 77 4.29 23.79 30.68
N TYR A 78 5.49 24.14 30.26
CA TYR A 78 6.39 23.18 29.61
C TYR A 78 6.82 22.03 30.54
N ALA A 79 7.09 22.33 31.82
CA ALA A 79 7.42 21.32 32.81
C ALA A 79 6.26 20.33 33.05
N VAL A 80 5.04 20.85 33.15
CA VAL A 80 3.81 20.06 33.32
C VAL A 80 3.49 19.22 32.08
N GLU A 81 3.71 19.75 30.88
CA GLU A 81 3.56 19.00 29.63
C GLU A 81 4.53 17.81 29.58
N LEU A 82 5.81 18.03 29.90
CA LEU A 82 6.80 16.95 29.95
C LEU A 82 6.48 15.89 31.01
N GLU A 83 5.97 16.28 32.18
CA GLU A 83 5.55 15.34 33.21
C GLU A 83 4.39 14.47 32.74
N HIS A 84 3.38 15.05 32.07
CA HIS A 84 2.28 14.28 31.50
C HIS A 84 2.75 13.33 30.40
N GLU A 85 3.62 13.77 29.50
CA GLU A 85 4.19 12.89 28.49
C GLU A 85 4.96 11.72 29.13
N ALA A 86 5.74 11.98 30.19
CA ALA A 86 6.46 10.95 30.92
C ALA A 86 5.51 9.98 31.65
N HIS A 87 4.44 10.48 32.27
CA HIS A 87 3.44 9.66 32.96
C HIS A 87 2.62 8.82 31.98
N GLN A 88 2.20 9.39 30.84
CA GLN A 88 1.55 8.66 29.75
C GLN A 88 2.46 7.55 29.21
N THR A 89 3.73 7.85 28.94
CA THR A 89 4.72 6.86 28.47
C THR A 89 4.91 5.72 29.48
N LYS A 90 4.93 6.00 30.80
CA LYS A 90 5.00 4.97 31.84
C LYS A 90 3.74 4.11 31.89
N MET A 91 2.55 4.70 31.80
CA MET A 91 1.27 3.99 31.77
C MET A 91 1.15 3.10 30.53
N GLU A 92 1.60 3.57 29.37
CA GLU A 92 1.64 2.78 28.13
C GLU A 92 2.57 1.57 28.25
N LYS A 93 3.78 1.76 28.81
CA LYS A 93 4.71 0.65 29.09
C LYS A 93 4.15 -0.37 30.07
N ALA A 94 3.47 0.08 31.13
CA ALA A 94 2.83 -0.81 32.10
C ALA A 94 1.67 -1.62 31.47
N ASN A 95 0.80 -0.94 30.70
CA ASN A 95 -0.27 -1.59 29.96
C ASN A 95 0.26 -2.58 28.92
N PHE A 96 1.36 -2.25 28.24
CA PHE A 96 2.03 -3.14 27.30
C PHE A 96 2.55 -4.41 27.98
N LYS A 97 3.25 -4.27 29.12
CA LYS A 97 3.73 -5.41 29.92
C LYS A 97 2.57 -6.31 30.38
N GLN A 98 1.46 -5.72 30.82
CA GLN A 98 0.30 -6.49 31.26
C GLN A 98 -0.37 -7.26 30.11
N ARG A 99 -0.40 -6.68 28.91
CA ARG A 99 -0.87 -7.37 27.70
C ARG A 99 0.03 -8.56 27.32
N ILE A 100 1.35 -8.39 27.41
CA ILE A 100 2.31 -9.49 27.16
C ILE A 100 2.05 -10.66 28.12
N LEU A 101 1.96 -10.39 29.43
CA LEU A 101 1.73 -11.43 30.44
C LEU A 101 0.38 -12.17 30.21
N ALA A 102 -0.68 -11.44 29.84
CA ALA A 102 -1.95 -12.06 29.49
C ALA A 102 -1.83 -12.93 28.24
N GLN A 103 -1.04 -12.51 27.25
CA GLN A 103 -0.80 -13.27 26.03
C GLN A 103 0.02 -14.53 26.27
N GLU A 104 1.05 -14.48 27.12
CA GLU A 104 1.85 -15.64 27.52
C GLU A 104 0.97 -16.70 28.22
N ALA A 105 0.13 -16.28 29.17
CA ALA A 105 -0.77 -17.18 29.88
C ALA A 105 -1.79 -17.85 28.94
N THR A 106 -2.42 -17.05 28.06
CA THR A 106 -3.40 -17.56 27.08
C THR A 106 -2.74 -18.53 26.10
N THR A 107 -1.54 -18.20 25.61
CA THR A 107 -0.78 -19.06 24.70
C THR A 107 -0.38 -20.38 25.35
N LEU A 108 0.07 -20.36 26.61
CA LEU A 108 0.41 -21.58 27.33
C LEU A 108 -0.82 -22.48 27.48
N LEU A 109 -1.97 -21.92 27.86
CA LEU A 109 -3.22 -22.66 27.96
C LEU A 109 -3.64 -23.23 26.60
N SER A 110 -3.56 -22.44 25.53
CA SER A 110 -4.02 -22.87 24.21
C SER A 110 -3.19 -24.04 23.66
N LEU A 111 -1.87 -23.99 23.82
CA LEU A 111 -0.96 -25.06 23.39
C LEU A 111 -1.17 -26.36 24.17
N PHE A 112 -1.44 -26.27 25.49
CA PHE A 112 -1.72 -27.45 26.29
C PHE A 112 -3.10 -28.06 25.97
N GLN A 113 -4.11 -27.24 25.69
CA GLN A 113 -5.41 -27.71 25.21
C GLN A 113 -5.28 -28.41 23.85
N GLU A 114 -4.57 -27.83 22.89
CA GLU A 114 -4.35 -28.46 21.59
C GLU A 114 -3.58 -29.79 21.70
N ASN A 115 -2.59 -29.86 22.60
CA ASN A 115 -1.88 -31.10 22.88
C ASN A 115 -2.81 -32.17 23.51
N MET A 116 -3.72 -31.75 24.39
CA MET A 116 -4.73 -32.65 24.95
C MET A 116 -5.70 -33.14 23.86
N ASP A 117 -6.18 -32.25 22.99
CA ASP A 117 -7.08 -32.60 21.88
C ASP A 117 -6.44 -33.57 20.88
N ARG A 118 -5.13 -33.42 20.61
CA ARG A 118 -4.37 -34.37 19.77
C ARG A 118 -4.21 -35.75 20.39
N HIS A 119 -4.26 -35.86 21.72
CA HIS A 119 -4.09 -37.11 22.46
C HIS A 119 -5.41 -37.79 22.84
N PHE A 120 -6.52 -37.05 22.84
CA PHE A 120 -7.84 -37.56 23.16
C PHE A 120 -8.77 -37.27 21.97
N ASP A 121 -9.13 -38.32 21.22
CA ASP A 121 -9.99 -38.32 20.01
C ASP A 121 -11.46 -37.89 20.25
N THR A 122 -11.71 -37.08 21.29
CA THR A 122 -13.04 -36.86 21.90
C THR A 122 -13.27 -35.43 22.38
N PHE A 123 -12.78 -34.43 21.65
CA PHE A 123 -13.38 -33.10 21.68
C PHE A 123 -13.82 -32.69 20.28
N ASP A 124 -15.11 -32.37 20.20
CA ASP A 124 -15.83 -32.04 18.99
C ASP A 124 -15.20 -30.79 18.34
N THR A 125 -14.38 -30.98 17.31
CA THR A 125 -13.78 -29.88 16.52
C THR A 125 -14.83 -29.00 15.82
N THR A 126 -16.11 -29.37 15.92
CA THR A 126 -17.25 -28.69 15.31
C THR A 126 -17.71 -27.42 16.02
N ALA A 127 -17.16 -27.08 17.20
CA ALA A 127 -17.57 -25.89 17.95
C ALA A 127 -16.80 -24.59 17.62
N LYS A 128 -15.76 -24.64 16.79
CA LYS A 128 -14.97 -23.43 16.47
C LYS A 128 -15.76 -22.46 15.62
N THR A 129 -15.59 -21.18 15.90
CA THR A 129 -16.29 -20.10 15.20
C THR A 129 -15.43 -19.57 14.03
N PRO A 130 -15.98 -19.41 12.83
CA PRO A 130 -15.22 -18.85 11.71
C PRO A 130 -14.96 -17.36 11.92
N LEU A 131 -13.73 -16.93 11.66
CA LEU A 131 -13.37 -15.52 11.57
C LEU A 131 -13.43 -15.04 10.12
N LYS A 132 -13.90 -13.81 9.94
CA LYS A 132 -13.86 -13.10 8.66
C LYS A 132 -12.56 -12.33 8.57
N VAL A 133 -12.00 -12.32 7.37
CA VAL A 133 -10.81 -11.53 7.02
C VAL A 133 -11.22 -10.50 5.97
N GLU A 134 -10.79 -9.26 6.16
CA GLU A 134 -10.85 -8.21 5.14
C GLU A 134 -9.44 -7.89 4.71
N TYR A 135 -9.20 -7.98 3.40
CA TYR A 135 -7.93 -7.66 2.78
C TYR A 135 -8.02 -6.26 2.17
N ILE A 136 -7.11 -5.37 2.56
CA ILE A 136 -7.10 -4.00 2.06
C ILE A 136 -5.81 -3.80 1.29
N LEU A 137 -5.90 -3.93 -0.02
CA LEU A 137 -4.81 -3.67 -0.94
C LEU A 137 -4.75 -2.16 -1.19
N ARG A 138 -3.56 -1.57 -1.19
CA ARG A 138 -3.36 -0.17 -1.56
C ARG A 138 -2.29 -0.06 -2.61
N MET A 139 -2.54 0.82 -3.57
CA MET A 139 -1.56 1.29 -4.53
C MET A 139 -1.06 2.63 -4.04
N GLN A 140 0.21 2.67 -3.62
CA GLN A 140 0.85 3.90 -3.19
C GLN A 140 1.73 4.43 -4.30
N GLU A 141 1.50 5.67 -4.70
CA GLU A 141 2.44 6.44 -5.48
C GLU A 141 3.43 7.07 -4.51
N ASN A 142 4.68 6.63 -4.53
CA ASN A 142 5.76 7.33 -3.86
C ASN A 142 6.75 7.78 -4.93
N HIS A 143 7.38 8.94 -4.71
CA HIS A 143 8.10 9.84 -5.64
C HIS A 143 8.88 9.30 -6.85
N ASP A 144 9.06 7.98 -7.04
CA ASP A 144 9.60 7.35 -8.26
C ASP A 144 9.05 5.92 -8.55
N LYS A 145 8.21 5.31 -7.69
CA LYS A 145 7.74 3.92 -7.84
C LYS A 145 6.36 3.68 -7.22
N ASN A 146 5.48 3.09 -8.01
CA ASN A 146 4.22 2.52 -7.54
C ASN A 146 4.49 1.27 -6.70
N MET A 147 3.90 1.18 -5.51
CA MET A 147 4.07 0.08 -4.57
C MET A 147 2.72 -0.51 -4.17
N LEU A 148 2.67 -1.84 -4.09
CA LEU A 148 1.52 -2.56 -3.57
C LEU A 148 1.73 -2.88 -2.09
N THR A 149 0.74 -2.51 -1.28
CA THR A 149 0.75 -2.78 0.15
C THR A 149 -0.55 -3.45 0.59
N LEU A 150 -0.49 -4.31 1.60
CA LEU A 150 -1.64 -5.03 2.12
C LEU A 150 -1.81 -4.80 3.63
N ASP A 151 -3.01 -4.39 4.02
CA ASP A 151 -3.48 -4.42 5.40
C ASP A 151 -4.50 -5.54 5.61
N LEU A 152 -4.62 -5.99 6.85
CA LEU A 152 -5.58 -7.00 7.26
C LEU A 152 -6.52 -6.45 8.33
N LYS A 153 -7.79 -6.83 8.24
CA LYS A 153 -8.71 -6.79 9.37
C LYS A 153 -9.31 -8.16 9.62
N VAL A 154 -9.48 -8.51 10.89
CA VAL A 154 -9.98 -9.83 11.30
C VAL A 154 -11.00 -9.69 12.41
N GLY A 155 -12.07 -10.48 12.34
CA GLY A 155 -13.08 -10.57 13.39
C GLY A 155 -14.30 -11.40 12.99
N GLN A 156 -15.21 -11.64 13.92
CA GLN A 156 -16.43 -12.41 13.66
C GLN A 156 -17.55 -11.52 13.09
N ASP A 157 -18.08 -10.62 13.92
CA ASP A 157 -19.11 -9.64 13.53
C ASP A 157 -18.50 -8.30 13.16
N ARG A 158 -17.57 -7.83 13.99
CA ARG A 158 -16.78 -6.62 13.79
C ARG A 158 -15.33 -7.00 13.53
N THR A 159 -14.77 -6.52 12.43
CA THR A 159 -13.37 -6.73 12.08
C THR A 159 -12.48 -5.65 12.72
N TYR A 160 -11.29 -6.06 13.16
CA TYR A 160 -10.29 -5.22 13.81
C TYR A 160 -9.02 -5.20 12.98
N VAL A 161 -8.39 -4.03 12.87
CA VAL A 161 -7.11 -3.88 12.18
C VAL A 161 -6.03 -4.71 12.87
N VAL A 162 -5.35 -5.56 12.09
CA VAL A 162 -4.14 -6.26 12.54
C VAL A 162 -3.03 -5.22 12.64
N LYS A 163 -2.55 -4.94 13.85
CA LYS A 163 -1.54 -3.90 14.08
C LYS A 163 -0.13 -4.35 13.72
N ASN A 164 0.12 -5.64 13.88
CA ASN A 164 1.35 -6.30 13.54
C ASN A 164 1.01 -7.54 12.72
N ILE A 165 1.15 -7.46 11.40
CA ILE A 165 0.83 -8.58 10.51
C ILE A 165 1.85 -9.71 10.68
N GLY A 166 3.13 -9.40 10.89
CA GLY A 166 4.18 -10.41 11.07
C GLY A 166 3.91 -11.32 12.27
N ASP A 167 3.62 -10.74 13.44
CA ASP A 167 3.27 -11.45 14.67
C ASP A 167 1.96 -12.22 14.52
N PHE A 168 0.97 -11.66 13.81
CA PHE A 168 -0.30 -12.33 13.56
C PHE A 168 -0.13 -13.60 12.70
N LEU A 169 0.63 -13.50 11.61
CA LEU A 169 0.95 -14.65 10.76
C LEU A 169 1.77 -15.70 11.53
N GLN A 170 2.70 -15.27 12.38
CA GLN A 170 3.44 -16.18 13.25
C GLN A 170 2.52 -16.87 14.26
N ALA A 171 1.58 -16.15 14.85
CA ALA A 171 0.61 -16.73 15.80
C ALA A 171 -0.27 -17.80 15.13
N ILE A 172 -0.72 -17.56 13.89
CA ILE A 172 -1.43 -18.57 13.08
C ILE A 172 -0.53 -19.79 12.84
N LYS A 173 0.71 -19.58 12.36
CA LYS A 173 1.67 -20.67 12.05
C LYS A 173 2.04 -21.50 13.28
N GLN A 174 2.09 -20.88 14.46
CA GLN A 174 2.47 -21.51 15.72
C GLN A 174 1.27 -22.01 16.53
N HIS A 175 0.04 -21.84 16.05
CA HIS A 175 -1.19 -22.12 16.80
C HIS A 175 -1.21 -21.45 18.18
N THR A 176 -0.88 -20.15 18.23
CA THR A 176 -0.90 -19.34 19.45
C THR A 176 -1.90 -18.19 19.37
N SER A 177 -2.21 -17.60 20.52
CA SER A 177 -3.18 -16.51 20.62
C SER A 177 -2.61 -15.16 20.20
N TYR A 178 -3.43 -14.31 19.57
CA TYR A 178 -3.07 -12.96 19.13
C TYR A 178 -4.07 -11.90 19.60
N PHE A 179 -3.59 -10.85 20.28
CA PHE A 179 -4.44 -9.80 20.85
C PHE A 179 -4.58 -8.59 19.94
N PHE A 180 -5.78 -8.38 19.38
CA PHE A 180 -6.13 -7.20 18.61
C PHE A 180 -6.41 -5.98 19.50
N THR A 181 -7.25 -6.18 20.53
CA THR A 181 -7.65 -5.16 21.51
C THR A 181 -7.69 -5.77 22.90
N LYS A 182 -8.08 -4.99 23.92
CA LYS A 182 -8.31 -5.52 25.28
C LYS A 182 -9.49 -6.49 25.33
N ASN A 183 -10.44 -6.38 24.41
CA ASN A 183 -11.71 -7.10 24.42
C ASN A 183 -11.83 -8.13 23.30
N PHE A 184 -10.81 -8.24 22.43
CA PHE A 184 -10.82 -9.17 21.32
C PHE A 184 -9.41 -9.69 21.05
N SER A 185 -9.31 -11.02 21.03
CA SER A 185 -8.13 -11.80 20.68
C SER A 185 -8.56 -12.95 19.76
N PHE A 186 -7.67 -13.33 18.85
CA PHE A 186 -7.74 -14.62 18.19
C PHE A 186 -7.18 -15.68 19.14
N ASP A 187 -7.98 -16.71 19.42
CA ASP A 187 -7.57 -17.95 20.07
C ASP A 187 -7.82 -19.10 19.07
N PRO A 188 -6.78 -19.87 18.67
CA PRO A 188 -6.92 -20.98 17.72
C PRO A 188 -7.79 -22.14 18.24
N ASN A 189 -8.10 -22.19 19.53
CA ASN A 189 -9.02 -23.17 20.10
C ASN A 189 -10.48 -22.75 20.00
N GLU A 190 -10.76 -21.45 19.94
CA GLU A 190 -12.11 -20.91 19.78
C GLU A 190 -12.46 -20.61 18.32
N TYR A 191 -11.47 -20.24 17.51
CA TYR A 191 -11.67 -19.71 16.16
C TYR A 191 -10.91 -20.48 15.09
N TYR A 192 -11.42 -20.41 13.86
CA TYR A 192 -10.73 -20.91 12.68
C TYR A 192 -10.87 -19.96 11.48
N PHE A 193 -10.00 -20.14 10.50
CA PHE A 193 -10.04 -19.44 9.21
C PHE A 193 -10.38 -20.42 8.08
N GLY A 194 -11.03 -19.93 7.03
CA GLY A 194 -11.32 -20.74 5.87
C GLY A 194 -10.06 -21.14 5.10
N GLU A 195 -10.12 -22.23 4.33
CA GLU A 195 -8.97 -22.74 3.58
C GLU A 195 -8.34 -21.71 2.63
N ARG A 196 -9.16 -20.86 2.02
CA ARG A 196 -8.68 -19.78 1.15
C ARG A 196 -7.92 -18.71 1.92
N ASP A 197 -8.36 -18.36 3.12
CA ASP A 197 -7.65 -17.39 3.96
C ASP A 197 -6.32 -17.96 4.45
N ILE A 198 -6.29 -19.26 4.80
CA ILE A 198 -5.06 -19.97 5.16
C ILE A 198 -4.05 -19.97 3.99
N ALA A 199 -4.51 -20.20 2.75
CA ALA A 199 -3.65 -20.13 1.58
C ALA A 199 -3.02 -18.73 1.43
N VAL A 200 -3.84 -17.67 1.56
CA VAL A 200 -3.34 -16.28 1.55
C VAL A 200 -2.33 -16.04 2.68
N PHE A 201 -2.61 -16.48 3.91
CA PHE A 201 -1.68 -16.32 5.04
C PHE A 201 -0.34 -17.02 4.83
N ASN A 202 -0.32 -18.16 4.17
CA ASN A 202 0.92 -18.85 3.82
C ASN A 202 1.77 -18.02 2.84
N GLU A 203 1.16 -17.39 1.82
CA GLU A 203 1.88 -16.49 0.92
C GLU A 203 2.35 -15.21 1.62
N LEU A 204 1.49 -14.61 2.47
CA LEU A 204 1.88 -13.44 3.26
C LEU A 204 3.03 -13.76 4.23
N THR A 205 3.08 -14.98 4.77
CA THR A 205 4.20 -15.43 5.62
C THR A 205 5.51 -15.43 4.85
N LYS A 206 5.52 -15.91 3.60
CA LYS A 206 6.71 -15.86 2.74
C LYS A 206 7.13 -14.42 2.46
N ILE A 207 6.18 -13.54 2.14
CA ILE A 207 6.45 -12.11 1.93
C ILE A 207 7.12 -11.50 3.17
N ASN A 208 6.57 -11.77 4.35
CA ASN A 208 7.09 -11.27 5.62
C ASN A 208 8.50 -11.82 5.94
N GLU A 209 8.76 -13.11 5.68
CA GLU A 209 10.08 -13.72 5.87
C GLU A 209 11.13 -13.09 4.93
N ILE A 210 10.77 -12.85 3.66
CA ILE A 210 11.64 -12.17 2.69
C ILE A 210 11.95 -10.74 3.17
N ALA A 211 10.94 -9.99 3.61
CA ALA A 211 11.13 -8.62 4.10
C ALA A 211 12.14 -8.58 5.27
N LYS A 212 12.01 -9.49 6.23
CA LYS A 212 12.93 -9.61 7.38
C LYS A 212 14.39 -9.91 6.99
N MET A 213 14.62 -10.61 5.88
CA MET A 213 15.98 -10.91 5.40
C MET A 213 16.70 -9.67 4.83
N TYR A 214 15.96 -8.69 4.31
CA TYR A 214 16.52 -7.46 3.72
C TYR A 214 16.58 -6.28 4.70
N ASP A 215 16.02 -6.43 5.90
CA ASP A 215 15.96 -5.39 6.93
C ASP A 215 17.32 -5.12 7.62
N THR A 216 18.33 -5.97 7.39
CA THR A 216 19.65 -5.83 8.02
C THR A 216 20.54 -4.71 7.45
N ASP A 217 20.28 -4.17 6.25
CA ASP A 217 21.27 -3.30 5.57
C ASP A 217 20.73 -2.05 4.81
N SER A 218 19.43 -1.71 4.87
CA SER A 218 18.90 -0.60 4.05
C SER A 218 18.13 0.47 4.84
N VAL A 219 18.62 1.70 4.73
CA VAL A 219 17.99 2.95 5.19
C VAL A 219 16.63 3.21 4.52
N TYR A 220 16.33 2.54 3.39
CA TYR A 220 15.06 2.66 2.66
C TYR A 220 13.91 1.83 3.29
N TRP A 221 14.23 0.81 4.09
CA TRP A 221 13.23 -0.07 4.74
C TRP A 221 12.98 0.31 6.22
N ASN A 222 13.85 1.14 6.78
CA ASN A 222 13.94 1.43 8.23
C ASN A 222 12.89 2.38 8.82
N LYS A 223 11.91 2.88 8.06
CA LYS A 223 10.86 3.78 8.60
C LYS A 223 9.44 3.22 8.60
N SER A 224 9.15 2.19 7.82
CA SER A 224 7.80 1.60 7.77
C SER A 224 7.64 0.33 8.60
N TYR A 225 8.73 -0.34 8.97
CA TYR A 225 8.67 -1.61 9.70
C TYR A 225 8.77 -1.49 11.23
N ALA A 226 9.12 -0.32 11.78
CA ALA A 226 9.03 -0.09 13.23
C ALA A 226 7.57 -0.03 13.74
N GLU A 227 6.60 0.07 12.82
CA GLU A 227 5.16 -0.05 13.08
C GLU A 227 4.53 -1.00 12.05
N GLU A 228 4.61 -2.31 12.30
CA GLU A 228 4.25 -3.47 11.44
C GLU A 228 2.77 -3.58 10.96
N LYS A 229 2.11 -2.47 10.63
CA LYS A 229 0.70 -2.43 10.23
C LYS A 229 0.47 -2.91 8.79
N VAL A 230 1.48 -2.84 7.94
CA VAL A 230 1.33 -2.96 6.49
C VAL A 230 2.41 -3.88 5.91
N LEU A 231 2.02 -4.85 5.08
CA LEU A 231 2.97 -5.66 4.31
C LEU A 231 3.19 -5.05 2.93
N ILE A 232 4.45 -4.90 2.52
CA ILE A 232 4.81 -4.50 1.17
C ILE A 232 4.89 -5.76 0.31
N ILE A 233 4.15 -5.80 -0.79
CA ILE A 233 4.15 -6.94 -1.71
C ILE A 233 5.35 -6.81 -2.66
N PRO A 234 6.30 -7.77 -2.67
CA PRO A 234 7.40 -7.76 -3.61
C PRO A 234 6.91 -8.05 -5.04
N PRO A 235 7.51 -7.45 -6.09
CA PRO A 235 7.15 -7.72 -7.47
C PRO A 235 7.13 -9.20 -7.86
N SER A 236 8.09 -9.98 -7.36
CA SER A 236 8.21 -11.41 -7.66
C SER A 236 7.08 -12.27 -7.11
N LEU A 237 6.32 -11.77 -6.12
CA LEU A 237 5.22 -12.50 -5.48
C LEU A 237 3.85 -11.88 -5.79
N ALA A 238 3.81 -10.74 -6.47
CA ALA A 238 2.59 -9.98 -6.71
C ALA A 238 1.55 -10.76 -7.51
N GLU A 239 1.95 -11.47 -8.56
CA GLU A 239 1.04 -12.26 -9.38
C GLU A 239 0.32 -13.36 -8.57
N THR A 240 1.06 -14.09 -7.73
CA THR A 240 0.51 -15.15 -6.88
C THR A 240 -0.45 -14.57 -5.85
N ILE A 241 0.00 -13.58 -5.08
CA ILE A 241 -0.83 -13.03 -3.99
C ILE A 241 -2.05 -12.30 -4.54
N LEU A 242 -1.95 -11.57 -5.66
CA LEU A 242 -3.11 -10.91 -6.26
C LEU A 242 -4.13 -11.95 -6.72
N ALA A 243 -3.69 -13.04 -7.37
CA ALA A 243 -4.59 -14.11 -7.76
C ALA A 243 -5.32 -14.74 -6.56
N ASP A 244 -4.63 -14.98 -5.44
CA ASP A 244 -5.21 -15.55 -4.22
C ASP A 244 -6.17 -14.58 -3.51
N LEU A 245 -5.92 -13.27 -3.62
CA LEU A 245 -6.78 -12.22 -3.08
C LEU A 245 -8.06 -12.01 -3.91
N MET A 246 -8.07 -12.39 -5.19
CA MET A 246 -9.26 -12.25 -6.02
C MET A 246 -10.35 -13.23 -5.60
N GLY A 247 -11.59 -12.74 -5.49
CA GLY A 247 -12.72 -13.54 -5.01
C GLY A 247 -12.80 -13.71 -3.49
N GLN A 248 -11.82 -13.20 -2.75
CA GLN A 248 -11.88 -13.00 -1.31
C GLN A 248 -12.49 -11.63 -0.98
N ASN A 249 -12.72 -11.34 0.30
CA ASN A 249 -13.22 -10.04 0.75
C ASN A 249 -12.10 -8.98 0.69
N THR A 250 -11.77 -8.58 -0.53
CA THR A 250 -10.64 -7.69 -0.85
C THR A 250 -11.14 -6.37 -1.41
N ILE A 251 -10.59 -5.27 -0.89
CA ILE A 251 -10.80 -3.91 -1.39
C ILE A 251 -9.46 -3.36 -1.84
N CYS A 252 -9.38 -2.83 -3.06
CA CYS A 252 -8.24 -2.06 -3.52
C CYS A 252 -8.51 -0.57 -3.32
N ILE A 253 -7.52 0.16 -2.82
CA ILE A 253 -7.55 1.62 -2.68
C ILE A 253 -6.47 2.19 -3.60
N HIS A 254 -6.90 3.01 -4.55
CA HIS A 254 -6.04 3.72 -5.48
C HIS A 254 -6.62 5.11 -5.70
N ASP A 255 -5.81 6.16 -5.51
CA ASP A 255 -6.20 7.58 -5.60
C ASP A 255 -7.45 7.93 -4.79
N ASP A 256 -7.49 7.46 -3.55
CA ASP A 256 -8.63 7.58 -2.62
C ASP A 256 -9.95 6.92 -3.09
N ILE A 257 -9.95 6.27 -4.26
CA ILE A 257 -11.07 5.50 -4.78
C ILE A 257 -10.97 4.05 -4.29
N LYS A 258 -12.11 3.52 -3.84
CA LYS A 258 -12.24 2.13 -3.39
C LYS A 258 -12.83 1.26 -4.47
N TYR A 259 -12.13 0.20 -4.83
CA TYR A 259 -12.56 -0.81 -5.79
C TYR A 259 -12.85 -2.12 -5.05
N SER A 260 -14.07 -2.63 -5.22
CA SER A 260 -14.52 -3.94 -4.75
C SER A 260 -14.78 -4.87 -5.92
N GLY A 261 -14.77 -6.19 -5.69
CA GLY A 261 -14.99 -7.16 -6.78
C GLY A 261 -13.83 -7.19 -7.76
N LEU A 262 -12.61 -7.11 -7.23
CA LEU A 262 -11.37 -7.07 -8.01
C LEU A 262 -11.23 -8.32 -8.87
N LEU A 263 -10.61 -8.14 -10.04
CA LEU A 263 -10.27 -9.23 -10.95
C LEU A 263 -8.78 -9.20 -11.28
N PHE A 264 -8.22 -10.39 -11.54
CA PHE A 264 -6.86 -10.55 -12.02
C PHE A 264 -6.87 -11.34 -13.33
N LYS A 265 -6.34 -10.75 -14.41
CA LYS A 265 -6.32 -11.33 -15.75
C LYS A 265 -4.90 -11.44 -16.27
N LYS A 266 -4.55 -12.60 -16.81
CA LYS A 266 -3.27 -12.82 -17.50
C LYS A 266 -3.45 -12.69 -19.01
N GLY A 267 -2.46 -12.12 -19.69
CA GLY A 267 -2.42 -12.06 -21.15
C GLY A 267 -3.04 -10.78 -21.73
N THR A 268 -4.25 -10.87 -22.27
CA THR A 268 -4.84 -9.79 -23.08
C THR A 268 -5.20 -8.56 -22.26
N LEU A 269 -4.81 -7.40 -22.78
CA LEU A 269 -5.04 -6.09 -22.18
C LEU A 269 -6.34 -5.46 -22.68
N PRO A 270 -6.94 -4.55 -21.90
CA PRO A 270 -8.23 -3.96 -22.21
C PRO A 270 -8.15 -2.74 -23.14
N PHE A 271 -7.05 -2.57 -23.88
CA PHE A 271 -6.85 -1.37 -24.69
C PHE A 271 -7.60 -1.44 -26.01
N SER A 272 -8.31 -0.35 -26.32
CA SER A 272 -8.94 -0.11 -27.61
C SER A 272 -8.40 1.18 -28.21
N PHE A 273 -7.65 1.04 -29.30
CA PHE A 273 -7.06 2.17 -30.00
C PHE A 273 -7.91 2.52 -31.21
N VAL A 274 -8.21 3.80 -31.40
CA VAL A 274 -8.94 4.27 -32.59
C VAL A 274 -8.02 5.11 -33.44
N PHE A 275 -7.79 4.67 -34.69
CA PHE A 275 -7.01 5.40 -35.68
C PHE A 275 -7.93 5.94 -36.77
N ARG A 276 -8.01 7.27 -36.90
CA ARG A 276 -8.95 7.96 -37.79
C ARG A 276 -8.34 9.23 -38.38
N LYS A 277 -9.01 9.88 -39.33
CA LYS A 277 -8.72 11.28 -39.65
C LYS A 277 -9.34 12.22 -38.63
N ASN A 278 -8.73 13.38 -38.43
CA ASN A 278 -9.34 14.46 -37.67
C ASN A 278 -10.57 15.03 -38.40
N ASP A 279 -11.39 15.79 -37.69
CA ASP A 279 -12.65 16.34 -38.22
C ASP A 279 -12.45 17.23 -39.47
N ASN A 280 -11.28 17.87 -39.59
CA ASN A 280 -10.92 18.71 -40.74
C ASN A 280 -10.37 17.91 -41.94
N GLY A 281 -10.03 16.63 -41.78
CA GLY A 281 -9.54 15.74 -42.83
C GLY A 281 -8.04 15.86 -43.18
N ASP A 282 -7.34 16.83 -42.59
CA ASP A 282 -5.95 17.19 -42.90
C ASP A 282 -4.89 16.38 -42.13
N MET A 283 -5.27 15.81 -40.98
CA MET A 283 -4.35 15.10 -40.09
C MET A 283 -4.94 13.75 -39.66
N TYR A 284 -4.07 12.84 -39.26
CA TYR A 284 -4.45 11.56 -38.68
C TYR A 284 -4.43 11.66 -37.16
N GLN A 285 -5.34 10.95 -36.50
CA GLN A 285 -5.51 10.92 -35.05
C GLN A 285 -5.49 9.49 -34.55
N LEU A 286 -4.67 9.25 -33.53
CA LEU A 286 -4.71 8.05 -32.69
C LEU A 286 -5.32 8.43 -31.33
N VAL A 287 -6.41 7.78 -30.99
CA VAL A 287 -7.11 7.92 -29.70
C VAL A 287 -6.75 6.73 -28.80
N MET A 288 -6.36 7.00 -27.56
CA MET A 288 -5.84 6.04 -26.59
C MET A 288 -6.44 6.30 -25.19
N GLU A 289 -7.77 6.32 -25.08
CA GLU A 289 -8.47 6.67 -23.82
C GLU A 289 -8.12 5.71 -22.67
N GLU A 290 -8.19 4.39 -22.88
CA GLU A 290 -7.92 3.42 -21.81
C GLU A 290 -6.44 3.40 -21.41
N LEU A 291 -5.53 3.81 -22.31
CA LEU A 291 -4.12 3.95 -22.00
C LEU A 291 -3.90 5.06 -20.96
N GLN A 292 -4.67 6.15 -21.04
CA GLN A 292 -4.56 7.29 -20.12
C GLN A 292 -5.22 7.02 -18.76
N GLN A 293 -6.29 6.25 -18.74
CA GLN A 293 -7.01 5.90 -17.50
C GLN A 293 -6.36 4.77 -16.71
N ALA A 294 -5.43 4.03 -17.32
CA ALA A 294 -4.79 2.90 -16.70
C ALA A 294 -3.63 3.34 -15.80
N SER A 295 -3.49 2.68 -14.66
CA SER A 295 -2.38 2.88 -13.73
C SER A 295 -1.31 1.82 -13.99
N TYR A 296 -0.06 2.26 -14.15
CA TYR A 296 1.05 1.38 -14.52
C TYR A 296 1.95 1.09 -13.32
N LEU A 297 1.98 -0.16 -12.88
CA LEU A 297 2.89 -0.61 -11.83
C LEU A 297 4.12 -1.23 -12.50
N GLU A 298 5.03 -0.38 -13.00
CA GLU A 298 6.13 -0.81 -13.86
C GLU A 298 7.07 -1.83 -13.19
N SER A 299 7.39 -1.62 -11.91
CA SER A 299 8.21 -2.55 -11.13
C SER A 299 7.58 -3.94 -10.99
N TYR A 300 6.25 -4.03 -11.12
CA TYR A 300 5.46 -5.25 -11.05
C TYR A 300 5.11 -5.83 -12.43
N GLN A 301 5.32 -5.07 -13.51
CA GLN A 301 4.78 -5.37 -14.85
C GLN A 301 3.27 -5.63 -14.83
N LEU A 302 2.56 -4.85 -14.01
CA LEU A 302 1.11 -4.92 -13.85
C LEU A 302 0.45 -3.62 -14.31
N LEU A 303 -0.75 -3.78 -14.85
CA LEU A 303 -1.64 -2.68 -15.18
C LEU A 303 -2.90 -2.78 -14.33
N PHE A 304 -3.39 -1.64 -13.83
CA PHE A 304 -4.66 -1.56 -13.14
C PHE A 304 -5.62 -0.65 -13.90
N LEU A 305 -6.81 -1.14 -14.22
CA LEU A 305 -7.86 -0.36 -14.87
C LEU A 305 -9.22 -0.80 -14.35
N ASN A 306 -10.01 0.15 -13.83
CA ASN A 306 -11.40 -0.05 -13.41
C ASN A 306 -11.63 -1.29 -12.53
N GLY A 307 -10.77 -1.51 -11.53
CA GLY A 307 -10.88 -2.64 -10.59
C GLY A 307 -10.29 -3.96 -11.11
N VAL A 308 -9.62 -3.96 -12.26
CA VAL A 308 -9.01 -5.15 -12.85
C VAL A 308 -7.49 -4.97 -12.93
N PHE A 309 -6.76 -5.93 -12.36
CA PHE A 309 -5.32 -6.09 -12.54
C PHE A 309 -5.04 -6.96 -13.77
N TYR A 310 -4.15 -6.50 -14.63
CA TYR A 310 -3.71 -7.21 -15.83
C TYR A 310 -2.21 -7.51 -15.74
N ARG A 311 -1.85 -8.77 -15.98
CA ARG A 311 -0.47 -9.22 -16.18
C ARG A 311 -0.30 -9.67 -17.63
N PRO A 312 0.18 -8.80 -18.53
CA PRO A 312 0.52 -9.22 -19.88
C PRO A 312 1.75 -10.13 -19.87
N SER A 313 2.12 -10.75 -20.99
CA SER A 313 3.41 -11.44 -21.10
C SER A 313 4.55 -10.42 -21.16
N ASP A 314 5.77 -10.84 -20.82
CA ASP A 314 6.95 -9.95 -20.84
C ASP A 314 7.18 -9.34 -22.22
N ALA A 315 6.98 -10.13 -23.29
CA ALA A 315 7.08 -9.66 -24.67
C ALA A 315 6.02 -8.60 -25.03
N VAL A 316 4.81 -8.67 -24.45
CA VAL A 316 3.77 -7.66 -24.64
C VAL A 316 4.08 -6.42 -23.78
N TRP A 317 4.60 -6.60 -22.57
CA TRP A 317 5.04 -5.51 -21.70
C TRP A 317 6.13 -4.67 -22.35
N GLU A 318 7.18 -5.28 -22.91
CA GLU A 318 8.27 -4.58 -23.61
C GLU A 318 7.78 -3.74 -24.79
N GLN A 319 6.73 -4.18 -25.48
CA GLN A 319 6.12 -3.46 -26.60
C GLN A 319 5.25 -2.30 -26.15
N LEU A 320 4.75 -2.34 -24.91
CA LEU A 320 4.00 -1.26 -24.29
C LEU A 320 4.90 -0.20 -23.67
N THR A 321 6.12 -0.55 -23.26
CA THR A 321 7.05 0.39 -22.62
C THR A 321 7.15 1.75 -23.34
N PRO A 322 7.24 1.83 -24.69
CA PRO A 322 7.24 3.13 -25.38
C PRO A 322 5.95 3.93 -25.20
N LEU A 323 4.79 3.27 -25.13
CA LEU A 323 3.49 3.90 -24.91
C LEU A 323 3.32 4.35 -23.45
N ILE A 324 3.79 3.54 -22.49
CA ILE A 324 3.81 3.90 -21.07
C ILE A 324 4.69 5.13 -20.86
N HIS A 325 5.88 5.15 -21.47
CA HIS A 325 6.77 6.31 -21.42
C HIS A 325 6.19 7.55 -22.12
N PHE A 326 5.51 7.36 -23.25
CA PHE A 326 4.81 8.45 -23.92
C PHE A 326 3.70 9.04 -23.04
N HIS A 327 2.92 8.18 -22.38
CA HIS A 327 1.88 8.57 -21.44
C HIS A 327 2.46 9.38 -20.27
N SER A 328 3.54 8.91 -19.65
CA SER A 328 4.15 9.57 -18.49
C SER A 328 4.74 10.96 -18.78
N VAL A 329 4.99 11.29 -20.05
CA VAL A 329 5.54 12.60 -20.46
C VAL A 329 4.44 13.55 -20.94
N THR A 330 3.40 13.04 -21.59
CA THR A 330 2.47 13.88 -22.38
C THR A 330 1.07 13.99 -21.81
N GLU A 331 0.61 13.00 -21.02
CA GLU A 331 -0.76 12.92 -20.48
C GLU A 331 -1.86 13.08 -21.56
N ASN A 332 -1.52 12.91 -22.85
CA ASN A 332 -2.44 13.15 -23.96
C ASN A 332 -3.19 11.88 -24.38
N GLU A 333 -4.52 11.96 -24.43
CA GLU A 333 -5.41 10.90 -24.95
C GLU A 333 -5.39 10.80 -26.47
N VAL A 334 -5.00 11.87 -27.16
CA VAL A 334 -5.04 11.97 -28.62
C VAL A 334 -3.69 12.43 -29.16
N VAL A 335 -3.17 11.67 -30.13
CA VAL A 335 -1.93 12.01 -30.84
C VAL A 335 -2.24 12.28 -32.31
N GLN A 336 -1.72 13.38 -32.83
CA GLN A 336 -1.90 13.77 -34.23
C GLN A 336 -0.64 13.52 -35.06
N PHE A 337 -0.84 13.03 -36.29
CA PHE A 337 0.22 12.75 -37.23
C PHE A 337 -0.07 13.41 -38.58
N SER A 338 0.99 13.92 -39.20
CA SER A 338 0.92 14.43 -40.58
C SER A 338 0.92 13.30 -41.60
N GLU A 339 0.51 13.61 -42.83
CA GLU A 339 0.58 12.70 -43.97
C GLU A 339 1.99 12.12 -44.18
N ALA A 340 3.04 12.93 -43.99
CA ALA A 340 4.43 12.49 -44.15
C ALA A 340 4.85 11.41 -43.13
N GLN A 341 4.24 11.42 -41.94
CA GLN A 341 4.54 10.47 -40.86
C GLN A 341 3.69 9.20 -40.94
N LEU A 342 2.65 9.18 -41.78
CA LEU A 342 1.69 8.08 -41.84
C LEU A 342 2.38 6.73 -42.09
N SER A 343 3.31 6.67 -43.05
CA SER A 343 4.05 5.44 -43.37
C SER A 343 4.86 4.91 -42.18
N GLU A 344 5.43 5.79 -41.36
CA GLU A 344 6.20 5.42 -40.18
C GLU A 344 5.29 4.91 -39.06
N VAL A 345 4.16 5.58 -38.81
CA VAL A 345 3.15 5.15 -37.83
C VAL A 345 2.62 3.75 -38.18
N MET A 346 2.32 3.51 -39.46
CA MET A 346 1.88 2.20 -39.96
C MET A 346 2.92 1.10 -39.76
N SER A 347 4.20 1.43 -39.89
CA SER A 347 5.29 0.45 -39.85
C SER A 347 5.78 0.16 -38.44
N TYR A 348 5.79 1.16 -37.56
CA TYR A 348 6.39 1.08 -36.22
C TYR A 348 5.35 1.06 -35.09
N VAL A 349 4.29 1.87 -35.20
CA VAL A 349 3.34 2.09 -34.10
C VAL A 349 2.20 1.08 -34.16
N LEU A 350 1.49 0.98 -35.29
CA LEU A 350 0.32 0.09 -35.41
C LEU A 350 0.63 -1.37 -35.08
N PRO A 351 1.74 -1.99 -35.54
CA PRO A 351 2.02 -3.38 -35.20
C PRO A 351 2.27 -3.60 -33.71
N SER A 352 2.75 -2.58 -33.00
CA SER A 352 2.91 -2.61 -31.54
C SER A 352 1.55 -2.54 -30.85
N LEU A 353 0.69 -1.61 -31.27
CA LEU A 353 -0.67 -1.44 -30.75
C LEU A 353 -1.54 -2.69 -30.96
N GLN A 354 -1.45 -3.33 -32.12
CA GLN A 354 -2.21 -4.55 -32.43
C GLN A 354 -1.84 -5.75 -31.55
N LYS A 355 -0.61 -5.76 -31.00
CA LYS A 355 -0.15 -6.81 -30.08
C LYS A 355 -0.53 -6.51 -28.64
N SER A 356 -0.68 -5.23 -28.30
CA SER A 356 -1.01 -4.79 -26.95
C SER A 356 -2.51 -4.49 -26.74
N GLY A 357 -3.31 -4.44 -27.79
CA GLY A 357 -4.74 -4.15 -27.71
C GLY A 357 -5.45 -4.32 -29.05
N HIS A 358 -6.73 -3.96 -29.06
CA HIS A 358 -7.52 -3.91 -30.28
C HIS A 358 -7.29 -2.57 -30.99
N VAL A 359 -7.04 -2.59 -32.30
CA VAL A 359 -6.91 -1.37 -33.11
C VAL A 359 -8.08 -1.30 -34.07
N GLN A 360 -8.90 -0.27 -33.91
CA GLN A 360 -9.95 0.11 -34.85
C GLN A 360 -9.41 1.15 -35.81
N ILE A 361 -9.46 0.83 -37.10
CA ILE A 361 -9.02 1.71 -38.17
C ILE A 361 -10.27 2.20 -38.90
N ASP A 362 -10.42 3.51 -39.02
CA ASP A 362 -11.55 4.10 -39.72
C ASP A 362 -11.53 3.71 -41.21
N PRO A 363 -12.67 3.35 -41.82
CA PRO A 363 -12.74 3.01 -43.24
C PRO A 363 -12.13 4.07 -44.18
N SER A 364 -12.15 5.34 -43.79
CA SER A 364 -11.58 6.45 -44.55
C SER A 364 -10.06 6.37 -44.76
N ILE A 365 -9.37 5.52 -43.98
CA ILE A 365 -7.91 5.35 -44.06
C ILE A 365 -7.50 3.89 -44.30
N GLU A 366 -8.47 2.96 -44.32
CA GLU A 366 -8.25 1.51 -44.45
C GLU A 366 -7.51 1.14 -45.74
N ASP A 367 -7.83 1.79 -46.87
CA ASP A 367 -7.15 1.60 -48.16
C ASP A 367 -5.66 1.97 -48.14
N ARG A 368 -5.21 2.74 -47.14
CA ARG A 368 -3.80 3.10 -46.95
C ARG A 368 -3.08 2.17 -45.98
N VAL A 369 -3.82 1.33 -45.26
CA VAL A 369 -3.33 0.32 -44.30
C VAL A 369 -3.23 -1.06 -44.97
N ILE A 370 -2.91 -1.13 -46.25
CA ILE A 370 -2.77 -2.41 -46.95
C ILE A 370 -1.46 -3.08 -46.50
N GLN A 371 -1.56 -3.99 -45.53
CA GLN A 371 -0.50 -4.96 -45.25
C GLN A 371 -0.44 -5.97 -46.40
N GLN A 372 0.52 -5.81 -47.31
CA GLN A 372 0.79 -6.84 -48.30
C GLN A 372 1.45 -8.06 -47.62
N PRO A 373 0.95 -9.29 -47.84
CA PRO A 373 1.58 -10.48 -47.29
C PRO A 373 3.00 -10.63 -47.84
N LEU A 374 3.98 -10.79 -46.95
CA LEU A 374 5.38 -11.01 -47.33
C LEU A 374 5.52 -12.34 -48.07
N VAL A 375 5.60 -12.30 -49.39
CA VAL A 375 5.92 -13.49 -50.20
C VAL A 375 7.43 -13.61 -50.30
N SER A 376 8.03 -14.47 -49.46
CA SER A 376 9.44 -14.81 -49.58
C SER A 376 9.65 -15.82 -50.73
N LYS A 377 10.55 -15.52 -51.67
CA LYS A 377 10.93 -16.44 -52.75
C LYS A 377 12.40 -16.80 -52.59
N MET A 378 12.68 -18.07 -52.30
CA MET A 378 14.04 -18.59 -52.26
C MET A 378 14.45 -19.10 -53.63
N TRP A 379 15.55 -18.58 -54.16
CA TRP A 379 16.12 -19.02 -55.43
C TRP A 379 17.37 -19.85 -55.16
N ILE A 380 17.34 -21.14 -55.54
CA ILE A 380 18.49 -22.04 -55.45
C ILE A 380 19.11 -22.18 -56.83
N SER A 381 20.36 -21.77 -56.99
CA SER A 381 21.12 -21.92 -58.23
C SER A 381 22.35 -22.78 -57.96
N GLN A 382 22.47 -23.89 -58.68
CA GLN A 382 23.63 -24.78 -58.61
C GLN A 382 24.67 -24.38 -59.66
N LYS A 383 25.83 -23.87 -59.24
CA LYS A 383 27.00 -23.68 -60.11
C LYS A 383 28.18 -24.49 -59.58
N LYS A 384 28.71 -25.40 -60.41
CA LYS A 384 29.92 -26.23 -60.21
C LYS A 384 30.17 -26.66 -58.76
N ARG A 385 29.57 -27.79 -58.35
CA ARG A 385 29.87 -28.54 -57.11
C ARG A 385 29.73 -27.77 -55.78
N ARG A 386 29.13 -26.58 -55.75
CA ARG A 386 28.63 -25.94 -54.52
C ARG A 386 27.20 -25.42 -54.74
N ALA A 387 26.30 -25.73 -53.81
CA ALA A 387 24.95 -25.15 -53.79
C ALA A 387 25.04 -23.71 -53.27
N CYS A 388 24.42 -22.76 -53.96
CA CYS A 388 24.36 -21.37 -53.54
C CYS A 388 22.88 -20.98 -53.42
N ALA A 389 22.43 -20.68 -52.20
CA ALA A 389 21.09 -20.17 -51.94
C ALA A 389 21.16 -18.64 -51.91
N LYS A 390 20.30 -17.97 -52.68
CA LYS A 390 20.06 -16.53 -52.56
C LYS A 390 18.65 -16.33 -52.07
N THR A 391 18.52 -15.75 -50.89
CA THR A 391 17.26 -15.24 -50.36
C THR A 391 17.03 -13.84 -50.92
N GLY A 392 15.91 -13.65 -51.61
CA GLY A 392 15.46 -12.34 -52.08
C GLY A 392 14.12 -12.01 -51.43
N ILE A 393 14.01 -10.80 -50.88
CA ILE A 393 12.74 -10.23 -50.44
C ILE A 393 12.15 -9.50 -51.65
N SER A 394 11.02 -9.95 -52.19
CA SER A 394 10.27 -9.18 -53.17
C SER A 394 9.26 -8.31 -52.44
N LEU A 395 9.60 -7.05 -52.21
CA LEU A 395 8.64 -5.99 -51.91
C LEU A 395 7.99 -5.61 -53.25
N TRP A 396 6.70 -5.92 -53.42
CA TRP A 396 5.93 -5.34 -54.51
C TRP A 396 5.69 -3.87 -54.17
N PHE A 397 6.53 -2.98 -54.68
CA PHE A 397 6.13 -1.59 -54.84
C PHE A 397 5.07 -1.58 -55.96
N ALA A 398 3.80 -1.62 -55.57
CA ALA A 398 2.76 -1.07 -56.42
C ALA A 398 3.01 0.44 -56.44
N GLY A 399 3.66 0.90 -57.51
CA GLY A 399 3.80 2.32 -57.77
C GLY A 399 2.41 2.96 -57.87
N PHE A 400 2.28 4.11 -57.22
CA PHE A 400 1.38 5.16 -57.69
C PHE A 400 2.07 5.92 -58.81
#